data_AF-Q4D5I0-F1
#
_entry.id   AF-Q4D5I0-F1
#
_cell.length_a   1.000
_cell.length_b   1.000
_cell.length_c   1.000
_cell.angle_alpha   90.00
_cell.angle_beta   90.00
_cell.angle_gamma   90.00
#
_symmetry.space_group_name_H-M   'P 1'
#
loop_
_entity.id
_entity.type
_entity.pdbx_description
1 polymer ?
#
loop_
_entity_poly.entity_id
_entity_poly.type
_entity_poly.pdbx_seq_one_letter_code
_entity_poly.pdbx_strand_id
1 'polypeptide(L)'
;MPAGEPQMSVVKNCLQKEMVMVLDGAENDKTAGDKFQMVEMDGKKPCDTHTAATRIIPLAQPLPEFQLQFDSNKAGLDSADANKTTAIIQEASKGSNYYINERRKAEIRQKHVLQLRQNSAQFAQYMSGEKNAACRKQWERKVSQIEQELEAGRHFRNYVHVDMDMFYAAVEMKKNPSLVDVPLGVGTFDMLSTTNYVARRYGVRSGMPGYIGVKLCPSLVIVPTDLDAYHAEAAVVRGIAAAYDPNFTSVGLDELTMEVTAYLQQHPGMTAGDVASEFRARVFAETQLTASAGIGPTATLAKIASNYEKPNGQHELRLRTRQDVMEFMKDLPVRTVPGIGRSTESILHGLGINLLGEIYDRRVELCYILTEKTFCFLLGSSMGVVRWMDADTNDGSERTTEAERKSIGMERTFRNLSSRLELQQIAHSALQTAHRRLEENELFCRQIVLKTKRASFQVHQYSKNLPQHSDDLETLRRGVDELLLRIADQYAFLRLVGVRLADIITKSEYEALQRGGMQRTLLQYCSRSYSNSRTASCGAKNPIKEEVKCKDENNGVEVLCCSANRDAMYDEEGDDDVVCVSPPVKLRRSEGNSSGGDDIIVID
;
A
#
# COMPACT_ATOMS: atom_id res chain seq x y z
N MET A 1 11.48 -58.77 -14.66
CA MET A 1 10.57 -59.54 -15.54
C MET A 1 9.15 -59.37 -15.01
N PRO A 2 8.15 -59.25 -15.90
CA PRO A 2 7.16 -58.17 -16.01
C PRO A 2 5.82 -58.52 -15.31
N ALA A 3 4.69 -57.80 -15.31
CA ALA A 3 4.10 -56.77 -16.17
C ALA A 3 2.91 -56.09 -15.43
N GLY A 4 2.44 -54.94 -15.91
CA GLY A 4 1.04 -54.49 -15.70
C GLY A 4 0.83 -52.99 -15.45
N GLU A 5 0.70 -52.19 -16.53
CA GLU A 5 0.14 -50.83 -16.51
C GLU A 5 -1.39 -50.83 -16.29
N PRO A 6 -1.97 -49.66 -15.97
CA PRO A 6 -2.90 -49.10 -16.95
C PRO A 6 -2.71 -47.60 -17.24
N GLN A 7 -3.12 -47.25 -18.47
CA GLN A 7 -3.09 -45.95 -19.14
C GLN A 7 -4.01 -44.89 -18.50
N MET A 8 -3.60 -43.62 -18.58
CA MET A 8 -4.48 -42.44 -18.54
C MET A 8 -4.05 -41.43 -19.61
N SER A 9 -5.06 -40.79 -20.20
CA SER A 9 -5.13 -40.22 -21.54
C SER A 9 -4.54 -38.82 -21.72
N VAL A 10 -4.27 -38.55 -23.00
CA VAL A 10 -3.67 -37.36 -23.61
C VAL A 10 -4.69 -36.23 -23.78
N VAL A 11 -4.28 -34.98 -23.50
CA VAL A 11 -4.63 -33.81 -24.33
C VAL A 11 -3.39 -32.92 -24.48
N LYS A 12 -2.67 -33.12 -25.58
CA LYS A 12 -1.77 -32.12 -26.18
C LYS A 12 -2.58 -31.43 -27.29
N ASN A 13 -2.63 -30.11 -27.27
CA ASN A 13 -2.82 -29.33 -28.49
C ASN A 13 -1.74 -28.25 -28.58
N CYS A 14 -0.86 -28.45 -29.56
CA CYS A 14 0.03 -27.45 -30.14
C CYS A 14 -0.78 -26.29 -30.72
N LEU A 15 -0.17 -25.10 -30.77
CA LEU A 15 0.07 -24.36 -32.01
C LEU A 15 1.01 -23.17 -31.71
N GLN A 16 2.29 -23.37 -32.01
CA GLN A 16 3.25 -22.31 -32.31
C GLN A 16 2.80 -21.60 -33.59
N LYS A 17 2.82 -20.26 -33.60
CA LYS A 17 3.11 -19.46 -34.79
C LYS A 17 3.99 -18.30 -34.40
N GLU A 18 5.26 -18.42 -34.76
CA GLU A 18 6.21 -17.33 -34.93
C GLU A 18 5.70 -16.40 -36.04
N MET A 19 5.87 -15.09 -35.86
CA MET A 19 5.85 -14.14 -36.96
C MET A 19 7.05 -13.22 -36.80
N VAL A 20 8.11 -13.60 -37.52
CA VAL A 20 9.29 -12.77 -37.80
C VAL A 20 8.89 -11.79 -38.90
N MET A 21 9.07 -10.49 -38.67
CA MET A 21 9.13 -9.49 -39.74
C MET A 21 10.53 -8.89 -39.76
N VAL A 22 11.24 -9.19 -40.83
CA VAL A 22 12.46 -8.53 -41.28
C VAL A 22 12.04 -7.26 -42.04
N LEU A 23 12.60 -6.11 -41.68
CA LEU A 23 12.70 -4.96 -42.57
C LEU A 23 14.15 -4.47 -42.53
N ASP A 24 14.89 -4.85 -43.57
CA ASP A 24 16.16 -4.26 -43.97
C ASP A 24 15.96 -2.84 -44.51
N GLY A 25 16.97 -1.99 -44.32
CA GLY A 25 17.31 -0.93 -45.26
C GLY A 25 17.26 0.50 -44.73
N ALA A 26 18.39 0.99 -44.21
CA ALA A 26 19.16 2.11 -44.79
C ALA A 26 20.03 2.82 -43.73
N GLU A 27 21.33 2.84 -44.01
CA GLU A 27 22.44 3.48 -43.29
C GLU A 27 22.44 5.02 -43.37
N ASN A 28 23.38 5.59 -42.60
CA ASN A 28 24.03 6.92 -42.67
C ASN A 28 23.40 8.02 -41.80
N ASP A 29 24.12 8.86 -41.05
CA ASP A 29 25.54 8.99 -40.70
C ASP A 29 25.64 10.05 -39.57
N LYS A 30 26.67 9.92 -38.70
CA LYS A 30 27.48 10.98 -38.06
C LYS A 30 26.91 12.17 -37.24
N THR A 31 27.23 12.09 -35.94
CA THR A 31 28.07 13.00 -35.09
C THR A 31 27.72 14.47 -34.81
N ALA A 32 28.02 14.83 -33.54
CA ALA A 32 28.30 16.14 -32.93
C ALA A 32 27.07 17.04 -32.70
N GLY A 33 26.88 17.74 -31.58
CA GLY A 33 27.79 18.26 -30.56
C GLY A 33 27.42 19.73 -30.32
N ASP A 34 27.47 20.17 -29.06
CA ASP A 34 27.50 21.55 -28.59
C ASP A 34 26.21 22.35 -28.26
N LYS A 35 26.10 22.60 -26.94
CA LYS A 35 26.02 23.91 -26.25
C LYS A 35 24.66 24.61 -26.08
N PHE A 36 24.31 24.73 -24.79
CA PHE A 36 23.43 25.71 -24.17
C PHE A 36 23.78 27.16 -24.55
N GLN A 37 22.75 27.97 -24.81
CA GLN A 37 22.74 29.40 -24.47
C GLN A 37 21.31 29.86 -24.16
N MET A 38 21.11 30.35 -22.94
CA MET A 38 19.90 30.99 -22.45
C MET A 38 19.93 32.48 -22.82
N VAL A 39 18.81 33.00 -23.36
CA VAL A 39 18.50 34.44 -23.40
C VAL A 39 17.00 34.59 -23.10
N GLU A 40 16.68 35.26 -21.98
CA GLU A 40 15.35 35.78 -21.62
C GLU A 40 14.90 36.88 -22.59
N MET A 41 13.60 36.92 -22.93
CA MET A 41 12.81 38.17 -23.03
C MET A 41 11.30 37.90 -22.97
N ASP A 42 10.63 38.75 -22.17
CA ASP A 42 9.20 38.84 -21.87
C ASP A 42 8.27 38.98 -23.08
N GLY A 43 7.04 38.44 -22.97
CA GLY A 43 5.91 38.92 -23.79
C GLY A 43 4.69 38.02 -23.96
N LYS A 44 3.67 38.22 -23.09
CA LYS A 44 2.22 38.13 -23.38
C LYS A 44 1.57 36.82 -23.91
N LYS A 45 0.87 36.14 -22.99
CA LYS A 45 -0.54 35.61 -23.03
C LYS A 45 -0.97 34.55 -24.09
N PRO A 46 -1.99 33.72 -23.76
CA PRO A 46 -1.86 32.26 -23.79
C PRO A 46 -2.81 31.57 -24.79
N CYS A 47 -2.38 30.45 -25.37
CA CYS A 47 -3.18 29.29 -25.78
C CYS A 47 -2.27 28.37 -26.57
N ASP A 48 -1.88 27.20 -26.04
CA ASP A 48 -1.36 26.14 -26.90
C ASP A 48 -1.95 24.80 -26.49
N THR A 49 -2.80 24.31 -27.38
CA THR A 49 -3.22 22.93 -27.49
C THR A 49 -1.97 22.05 -27.57
N HIS A 50 -1.66 21.32 -26.49
CA HIS A 50 -0.75 20.20 -26.59
C HIS A 50 -1.43 19.10 -27.40
N THR A 51 -1.18 19.10 -28.71
CA THR A 51 -1.33 17.93 -29.56
C THR A 51 -0.41 16.87 -28.98
N ALA A 52 -0.97 15.96 -28.17
CA ALA A 52 -0.26 14.78 -27.71
C ALA A 52 0.07 13.96 -28.97
N ALA A 53 1.29 14.13 -29.48
CA ALA A 53 1.84 13.23 -30.47
C ALA A 53 1.82 11.85 -29.81
N THR A 54 0.96 10.96 -30.33
CA THR A 54 0.90 9.56 -29.95
C THR A 54 2.28 8.96 -30.24
N ARG A 55 3.19 9.03 -29.26
CA ARG A 55 4.45 8.30 -29.31
C ARG A 55 4.04 6.83 -29.31
N ILE A 56 4.24 6.18 -30.45
CA ILE A 56 4.10 4.74 -30.62
C ILE A 56 4.94 4.10 -29.51
N ILE A 57 4.27 3.36 -28.63
CA ILE A 57 4.89 2.61 -27.53
C ILE A 57 5.99 1.74 -28.17
N PRO A 58 7.27 1.89 -27.79
CA PRO A 58 8.32 1.02 -28.29
C PRO A 58 7.90 -0.42 -28.09
N LEU A 59 8.13 -1.27 -29.11
CA LEU A 59 7.88 -2.71 -29.02
C LEU A 59 8.49 -3.21 -27.70
N ALA A 60 7.64 -3.72 -26.81
CA ALA A 60 8.01 -3.92 -25.42
C ALA A 60 9.31 -4.73 -25.29
N GLN A 61 10.31 -4.15 -24.62
CA GLN A 61 11.50 -4.90 -24.24
C GLN A 61 11.07 -6.18 -23.50
N PRO A 62 11.72 -7.32 -23.76
CA PRO A 62 11.43 -8.55 -23.02
C PRO A 62 11.55 -8.24 -21.53
N LEU A 63 10.53 -8.64 -20.78
CA LEU A 63 10.51 -8.37 -19.35
C LEU A 63 11.69 -9.09 -18.70
N PRO A 64 12.43 -8.43 -17.80
CA PRO A 64 13.61 -9.02 -17.18
C PRO A 64 13.24 -10.28 -16.39
N GLU A 65 14.17 -11.23 -16.34
CA GLU A 65 14.02 -12.45 -15.53
C GLU A 65 13.83 -12.08 -14.05
N PHE A 66 12.96 -12.80 -13.35
CA PHE A 66 12.68 -12.55 -11.94
C PHE A 66 13.96 -12.67 -11.10
N GLN A 67 14.27 -11.60 -10.38
CA GLN A 67 15.34 -11.57 -9.39
C GLN A 67 14.86 -10.82 -8.14
N LEU A 68 15.15 -11.38 -6.97
CA LEU A 68 15.13 -10.62 -5.71
C LEU A 68 16.17 -9.49 -5.72
N GLN A 69 15.77 -8.31 -6.18
CA GLN A 69 16.66 -7.17 -6.29
C GLN A 69 16.91 -6.49 -4.94
N PHE A 70 18.14 -5.98 -4.77
CA PHE A 70 18.46 -5.04 -3.71
C PHE A 70 17.78 -3.71 -3.98
N ASP A 71 17.03 -3.21 -2.99
CA ASP A 71 16.32 -1.93 -3.06
C ASP A 71 17.12 -0.88 -2.29
N SER A 72 17.84 -0.06 -3.05
CA SER A 72 18.74 1.01 -2.59
C SER A 72 18.05 2.35 -2.36
N ASN A 73 16.72 2.45 -2.48
CA ASN A 73 15.98 3.71 -2.35
C ASN A 73 15.94 4.30 -0.92
N LYS A 74 16.64 3.69 0.05
CA LYS A 74 16.71 4.20 1.42
C LYS A 74 18.03 4.92 1.66
N ALA A 75 17.98 6.03 2.39
CA ALA A 75 19.15 6.85 2.71
C ALA A 75 20.33 6.03 3.27
N GLY A 76 21.53 6.34 2.81
CA GLY A 76 22.78 5.72 3.25
C GLY A 76 23.11 4.37 2.61
N LEU A 77 22.37 3.95 1.59
CA LEU A 77 22.68 2.77 0.77
C LEU A 77 23.49 3.11 -0.48
N ASP A 78 23.77 4.39 -0.75
CA ASP A 78 24.40 4.87 -1.99
C ASP A 78 25.81 4.32 -2.21
N SER A 79 26.52 4.01 -1.12
CA SER A 79 27.88 3.43 -1.17
C SER A 79 27.88 1.90 -1.26
N ALA A 80 26.73 1.25 -1.17
CA ALA A 80 26.67 -0.21 -1.19
C ALA A 80 26.85 -0.73 -2.62
N ASP A 81 27.67 -1.77 -2.79
CA ASP A 81 27.79 -2.45 -4.07
C ASP A 81 26.50 -3.21 -4.38
N ALA A 82 25.66 -2.63 -5.24
CA ALA A 82 24.35 -3.16 -5.60
C ALA A 82 24.44 -4.54 -6.28
N ASN A 83 25.46 -4.78 -7.10
CA ASN A 83 25.66 -6.02 -7.83
C ASN A 83 26.08 -7.14 -6.87
N LYS A 84 27.09 -6.88 -6.02
CA LYS A 84 27.52 -7.82 -4.98
C LYS A 84 26.39 -8.13 -4.01
N THR A 85 25.67 -7.10 -3.56
CA THR A 85 24.57 -7.25 -2.62
C THR A 85 23.44 -8.10 -3.23
N THR A 86 23.06 -7.82 -4.48
CA THR A 86 22.05 -8.61 -5.20
C THR A 86 22.50 -10.05 -5.38
N ALA A 87 23.77 -10.29 -5.73
CA ALA A 87 24.31 -11.65 -5.89
C ALA A 87 24.22 -12.47 -4.58
N ILE A 88 24.61 -11.87 -3.44
CA ILE A 88 24.52 -12.54 -2.13
C ILE A 88 23.06 -12.80 -1.74
N ILE A 89 22.15 -11.85 -2.00
CA ILE A 89 20.71 -12.05 -1.78
C ILE A 89 20.18 -13.21 -2.63
N GLN A 90 20.55 -13.28 -3.92
CA GLN A 90 20.17 -14.38 -4.80
C GLN A 90 20.67 -15.72 -4.25
N GLU A 91 21.97 -15.82 -3.97
CA GLU A 91 22.59 -17.04 -3.48
C GLU A 91 21.94 -17.52 -2.18
N ALA A 92 21.70 -16.61 -1.23
CA ALA A 92 21.10 -16.94 0.05
C ALA A 92 19.62 -17.33 -0.04
N SER A 93 18.91 -16.89 -1.09
CA SER A 93 17.45 -17.06 -1.20
C SER A 93 17.04 -18.14 -2.21
N LYS A 94 17.87 -18.44 -3.21
CA LYS A 94 17.54 -19.33 -4.33
C LYS A 94 17.09 -20.70 -3.83
N GLY A 95 15.96 -21.18 -4.35
CA GLY A 95 15.36 -22.46 -3.97
C GLY A 95 14.58 -22.46 -2.66
N SER A 96 14.61 -21.38 -1.86
CA SER A 96 13.76 -21.27 -0.69
C SER A 96 12.28 -21.12 -1.05
N ASN A 97 11.39 -21.53 -0.15
CA ASN A 97 9.94 -21.29 -0.29
C ASN A 97 9.61 -19.79 -0.44
N TYR A 98 10.42 -18.90 0.15
CA TYR A 98 10.26 -17.46 -0.01
C TYR A 98 10.51 -17.03 -1.45
N TYR A 99 11.63 -17.46 -2.01
CA TYR A 99 12.02 -17.15 -3.38
C TYR A 99 10.99 -17.66 -4.39
N ILE A 100 10.50 -18.90 -4.20
CA ILE A 100 9.47 -19.48 -5.07
C ILE A 100 8.17 -18.66 -5.01
N ASN A 101 7.76 -18.20 -3.83
CA ASN A 101 6.57 -17.37 -3.67
C ASN A 101 6.75 -15.97 -4.28
N GLU A 102 7.91 -15.33 -4.09
CA GLU A 102 8.19 -14.03 -4.70
C GLU A 102 8.23 -14.12 -6.23
N ARG A 103 8.75 -15.24 -6.79
CA ARG A 103 8.67 -15.52 -8.22
C ARG A 103 7.21 -15.65 -8.68
N ARG A 104 6.39 -16.43 -7.97
CA ARG A 104 4.94 -16.54 -8.25
C ARG A 104 4.26 -15.17 -8.28
N LYS A 105 4.54 -14.30 -7.30
CA LYS A 105 4.00 -12.93 -7.25
C LYS A 105 4.45 -12.08 -8.43
N ALA A 106 5.72 -12.19 -8.83
CA ALA A 106 6.22 -11.51 -10.01
C ALA A 106 5.56 -12.00 -11.31
N GLU A 107 5.33 -13.31 -11.46
CA GLU A 107 4.60 -13.90 -12.59
C GLU A 107 3.14 -13.40 -12.65
N ILE A 108 2.45 -13.27 -11.50
CA ILE A 108 1.11 -12.69 -11.42
C ILE A 108 1.13 -11.22 -11.86
N ARG A 109 2.05 -10.42 -11.34
CA ARG A 109 2.23 -9.02 -11.77
C ARG A 109 2.53 -8.90 -13.27
N GLN A 110 3.36 -9.79 -13.81
CA GLN A 110 3.66 -9.82 -15.24
C GLN A 110 2.40 -10.10 -16.08
N LYS A 111 1.55 -11.04 -15.67
CA LYS A 111 0.26 -11.28 -16.33
C LYS A 111 -0.64 -10.05 -16.26
N HIS A 112 -0.68 -9.35 -15.13
CA HIS A 112 -1.44 -8.11 -14.98
C HIS A 112 -0.91 -7.02 -15.93
N VAL A 113 0.41 -6.82 -16.01
CA VAL A 113 1.03 -5.88 -16.97
C VAL A 113 0.67 -6.23 -18.42
N LEU A 114 0.69 -7.52 -18.79
CA LEU A 114 0.29 -7.95 -20.14
C LEU A 114 -1.18 -7.63 -20.43
N GLN A 115 -2.08 -7.84 -19.46
CA GLN A 115 -3.48 -7.46 -19.59
C GLN A 115 -3.65 -5.94 -19.77
N LEU A 116 -2.97 -5.12 -18.96
CA LEU A 116 -3.02 -3.66 -19.08
C LEU A 116 -2.45 -3.17 -20.42
N ARG A 117 -1.37 -3.79 -20.91
CA ARG A 117 -0.82 -3.51 -22.25
C ARG A 117 -1.80 -3.86 -23.37
N GLN A 118 -2.55 -4.97 -23.25
CA GLN A 118 -3.60 -5.31 -24.20
C GLN A 118 -4.73 -4.28 -24.17
N ASN A 119 -5.18 -3.87 -22.97
CA ASN A 119 -6.20 -2.83 -22.82
C ASN A 119 -5.72 -1.47 -23.38
N SER A 120 -4.45 -1.15 -23.20
CA SER A 120 -3.78 0.04 -23.77
C SER A 120 -3.74 0.00 -25.30
N ALA A 121 -3.40 -1.15 -25.90
CA ALA A 121 -3.43 -1.33 -27.35
C ALA A 121 -4.85 -1.21 -27.92
N GLN A 122 -5.84 -1.77 -27.23
CA GLN A 122 -7.26 -1.59 -27.58
C GLN A 122 -7.68 -0.13 -27.48
N PHE A 123 -7.25 0.58 -26.44
CA PHE A 123 -7.46 2.03 -26.31
C PHE A 123 -6.84 2.78 -27.50
N ALA A 124 -5.60 2.51 -27.87
CA ALA A 124 -4.96 3.18 -29.01
C ALA A 124 -5.72 2.97 -30.34
N GLN A 125 -6.24 1.77 -30.58
CA GLN A 125 -7.10 1.47 -31.73
C GLN A 125 -8.45 2.20 -31.64
N TYR A 126 -9.04 2.22 -30.45
CA TYR A 126 -10.30 2.88 -30.20
C TYR A 126 -10.19 4.41 -30.34
N MET A 127 -9.05 5.00 -29.99
CA MET A 127 -8.82 6.43 -30.07
C MET A 127 -8.42 6.94 -31.47
N SER A 128 -7.95 6.10 -32.40
CA SER A 128 -7.48 6.60 -33.72
C SER A 128 -8.60 6.82 -34.76
N GLY A 129 -9.78 6.21 -34.62
CA GLY A 129 -10.86 6.29 -35.63
C GLY A 129 -11.79 7.50 -35.48
N GLU A 130 -12.15 8.20 -36.57
CA GLU A 130 -13.10 9.32 -36.54
C GLU A 130 -14.46 8.95 -35.93
N LYS A 131 -14.94 7.72 -36.18
CA LYS A 131 -16.19 7.18 -35.61
C LYS A 131 -16.21 7.18 -34.07
N ASN A 132 -15.04 7.20 -33.44
CA ASN A 132 -14.91 7.16 -31.98
C ASN A 132 -14.67 8.55 -31.36
N ALA A 133 -14.71 9.63 -32.15
CA ALA A 133 -14.45 10.99 -31.67
C ALA A 133 -15.35 11.41 -30.50
N ALA A 134 -16.61 10.96 -30.49
CA ALA A 134 -17.53 11.22 -29.39
C ALA A 134 -17.08 10.52 -28.09
N CYS A 135 -16.64 9.26 -28.17
CA CYS A 135 -16.16 8.53 -27.00
C CYS A 135 -14.80 9.06 -26.51
N ARG A 136 -13.90 9.49 -27.42
CA ARG A 136 -12.68 10.21 -27.04
C ARG A 136 -12.98 11.41 -26.17
N LYS A 137 -13.88 12.28 -26.65
CA LYS A 137 -14.34 13.47 -25.93
C LYS A 137 -14.98 13.12 -24.59
N GLN A 138 -15.65 11.97 -24.48
CA GLN A 138 -16.22 11.51 -23.22
C GLN A 138 -15.12 11.17 -22.19
N TRP A 139 -14.08 10.44 -22.59
CA TRP A 139 -12.95 10.12 -21.70
C TRP A 139 -12.13 11.35 -21.34
N GLU A 140 -11.84 12.22 -22.31
CA GLU A 140 -11.18 13.52 -22.07
C GLU A 140 -11.96 14.37 -21.06
N ARG A 141 -13.29 14.43 -21.18
CA ARG A 141 -14.16 15.13 -20.21
C ARG A 141 -14.12 14.49 -18.83
N LYS A 142 -14.20 13.15 -18.74
CA LYS A 142 -14.11 12.43 -17.47
C LYS A 142 -12.79 12.74 -16.76
N VAL A 143 -11.68 12.69 -17.49
CA VAL A 143 -10.37 13.03 -16.94
C VAL A 143 -10.29 14.50 -16.55
N SER A 144 -10.79 15.41 -17.39
CA SER A 144 -10.81 16.83 -17.06
C SER A 144 -11.64 17.13 -15.80
N GLN A 145 -12.76 16.42 -15.59
CA GLN A 145 -13.55 16.55 -14.37
C GLN A 145 -12.77 16.07 -13.14
N ILE A 146 -12.17 14.88 -13.22
CA ILE A 146 -11.35 14.33 -12.11
C ILE A 146 -10.16 15.26 -11.83
N GLU A 147 -9.49 15.77 -12.86
CA GLU A 147 -8.40 16.74 -12.74
C GLU A 147 -8.87 18.01 -12.03
N GLN A 148 -10.04 18.56 -12.38
CA GLN A 148 -10.64 19.72 -11.71
C GLN A 148 -10.99 19.44 -10.24
N GLU A 149 -11.54 18.27 -9.94
CA GLU A 149 -11.89 17.86 -8.56
C GLU A 149 -10.64 17.71 -7.68
N LEU A 150 -9.56 17.17 -8.24
CA LEU A 150 -8.26 17.08 -7.56
C LEU A 150 -7.63 18.46 -7.38
N GLU A 151 -7.63 19.28 -8.42
CA GLU A 151 -7.06 20.63 -8.42
C GLU A 151 -7.82 21.59 -7.48
N ALA A 152 -9.14 21.43 -7.34
CA ALA A 152 -9.95 22.19 -6.38
C ALA A 152 -9.51 21.98 -4.91
N GLY A 153 -8.82 20.87 -4.63
CA GLY A 153 -8.21 20.61 -3.33
C GLY A 153 -6.84 21.25 -3.11
N ARG A 154 -6.22 21.87 -4.13
CA ARG A 154 -4.87 22.43 -4.02
C ARG A 154 -4.86 23.65 -3.11
N HIS A 155 -4.13 23.53 -2.00
CA HIS A 155 -3.87 24.62 -1.08
C HIS A 155 -2.39 24.64 -0.72
N PHE A 156 -1.73 25.78 -0.91
CA PHE A 156 -0.33 25.95 -0.51
C PHE A 156 -0.26 26.46 0.93
N ARG A 157 0.24 25.62 1.83
CA ARG A 157 0.49 25.94 3.25
C ARG A 157 1.98 25.80 3.55
N ASN A 158 2.34 25.70 4.83
CA ASN A 158 3.69 25.45 5.28
C ASN A 158 3.70 24.14 6.07
N TYR A 159 4.19 23.08 5.44
CA TYR A 159 4.32 21.78 6.09
C TYR A 159 5.79 21.52 6.42
N VAL A 160 6.02 20.97 7.61
CA VAL A 160 7.31 20.42 8.04
C VAL A 160 7.09 18.94 8.34
N HIS A 161 7.65 18.09 7.49
CA HIS A 161 7.68 16.65 7.69
C HIS A 161 8.97 16.25 8.37
N VAL A 162 8.90 15.44 9.42
CA VAL A 162 10.06 15.00 10.21
C VAL A 162 10.12 13.48 10.24
N ASP A 163 11.32 12.94 10.01
CA ASP A 163 11.61 11.51 10.01
C ASP A 163 12.92 11.27 10.79
N MET A 164 12.82 10.60 11.95
CA MET A 164 13.95 10.33 12.84
C MET A 164 14.98 9.42 12.17
N ASP A 165 16.25 9.74 12.31
CA ASP A 165 17.29 9.04 11.59
C ASP A 165 17.61 7.68 12.24
N MET A 166 17.43 6.61 11.47
CA MET A 166 17.71 5.22 11.88
C MET A 166 17.12 4.87 13.27
N PHE A 167 15.90 5.35 13.55
CA PHE A 167 15.35 5.53 14.90
C PHE A 167 15.69 4.43 15.93
N TYR A 168 15.26 3.18 15.73
CA TYR A 168 15.53 2.13 16.72
C TYR A 168 17.03 1.89 16.92
N ALA A 169 17.84 1.92 15.85
CA ALA A 169 19.29 1.79 15.97
C ALA A 169 19.89 2.98 16.72
N ALA A 170 19.39 4.20 16.50
CA ALA A 170 19.83 5.38 17.25
C ALA A 170 19.54 5.27 18.74
N VAL A 171 18.35 4.76 19.12
CA VAL A 171 18.00 4.48 20.53
C VAL A 171 18.93 3.42 21.14
N GLU A 172 19.18 2.31 20.43
CA GLU A 172 20.10 1.28 20.93
C GLU A 172 21.55 1.78 21.08
N MET A 173 22.03 2.61 20.15
CA MET A 173 23.35 3.25 20.23
C MET A 173 23.44 4.27 21.38
N LYS A 174 22.35 4.99 21.67
CA LYS A 174 22.26 5.87 22.85
C LYS A 174 22.39 5.06 24.16
N LYS A 175 21.71 3.92 24.26
CA LYS A 175 21.79 3.04 25.45
C LYS A 175 23.17 2.39 25.60
N ASN A 176 23.81 2.03 24.49
CA ASN A 176 25.12 1.41 24.47
C ASN A 176 26.06 2.08 23.44
N PRO A 177 26.88 3.06 23.87
CA PRO A 177 27.78 3.79 22.99
C PRO A 177 28.81 2.93 22.24
N SER A 178 29.09 1.70 22.70
CA SER A 178 29.98 0.77 21.96
C SER A 178 29.40 0.33 20.60
N LEU A 179 28.12 0.60 20.34
CA LEU A 179 27.43 0.24 19.10
C LEU A 179 27.52 1.32 18.01
N VAL A 180 28.06 2.51 18.31
CA VAL A 180 28.03 3.67 17.38
C VAL A 180 28.83 3.41 16.09
N ASP A 181 30.04 2.87 16.23
CA ASP A 181 30.99 2.70 15.12
C ASP A 181 30.98 1.29 14.51
N VAL A 182 30.07 0.41 14.95
CA VAL A 182 29.95 -0.96 14.43
C VAL A 182 28.73 -1.09 13.51
N PRO A 183 28.76 -1.98 12.51
CA PRO A 183 27.56 -2.31 11.74
C PRO A 183 26.49 -2.90 12.68
N LEU A 184 25.37 -2.19 12.85
CA LEU A 184 24.29 -2.55 13.76
C LEU A 184 22.99 -2.83 13.00
N GLY A 185 22.35 -3.95 13.33
CA GLY A 185 20.96 -4.25 13.00
C GLY A 185 20.12 -4.41 14.27
N VAL A 186 18.89 -3.90 14.25
CA VAL A 186 17.91 -4.08 15.33
C VAL A 186 16.83 -5.02 14.83
N GLY A 187 16.58 -6.10 15.57
CA GLY A 187 15.64 -7.15 15.19
C GLY A 187 16.11 -8.54 15.63
N THR A 188 15.99 -9.51 14.74
CA THR A 188 16.45 -10.88 14.97
C THR A 188 17.21 -11.40 13.76
N PHE A 189 17.76 -12.62 13.88
CA PHE A 189 18.35 -13.33 12.76
C PHE A 189 17.33 -13.61 11.63
N ASP A 190 16.03 -13.65 11.95
CA ASP A 190 14.95 -13.88 10.99
C ASP A 190 14.52 -12.60 10.26
N MET A 191 14.59 -11.43 10.92
CA MET A 191 14.19 -10.15 10.33
C MET A 191 14.81 -8.94 11.05
N LEU A 192 15.35 -8.00 10.29
CA LEU A 192 15.85 -6.71 10.77
C LEU A 192 14.77 -5.63 10.63
N SER A 193 14.40 -4.99 11.74
CA SER A 193 13.50 -3.85 11.78
C SER A 193 14.17 -2.59 11.23
N THR A 194 15.39 -2.30 11.67
CA THR A 194 16.22 -1.19 11.16
C THR A 194 17.71 -1.49 11.26
N THR A 195 18.51 -0.65 10.62
CA THR A 195 19.97 -0.71 10.65
C THR A 195 20.54 0.69 10.78
N ASN A 196 21.71 0.80 11.43
CA ASN A 196 22.46 2.04 11.45
C ASN A 196 23.10 2.33 10.08
N TYR A 197 23.51 3.57 9.84
CA TYR A 197 24.13 3.97 8.58
C TYR A 197 25.44 3.21 8.30
N VAL A 198 26.19 2.78 9.33
CA VAL A 198 27.40 1.97 9.16
C VAL A 198 27.08 0.63 8.47
N ALA A 199 26.02 -0.08 8.91
CA ALA A 199 25.58 -1.32 8.29
C ALA A 199 25.01 -1.12 6.88
N ARG A 200 24.37 0.02 6.61
CA ARG A 200 23.84 0.35 5.26
C ARG A 200 24.93 0.47 4.20
N ARG A 201 26.15 0.88 4.57
CA ARG A 201 27.30 0.91 3.63
C ARG A 201 27.64 -0.47 3.06
N TYR A 202 27.28 -1.55 3.76
CA TYR A 202 27.46 -2.94 3.32
C TYR A 202 26.22 -3.51 2.60
N GLY A 203 25.18 -2.70 2.37
CA GLY A 203 23.90 -3.14 1.81
C GLY A 203 22.93 -3.73 2.82
N VAL A 204 23.24 -3.73 4.12
CA VAL A 204 22.34 -4.25 5.16
C VAL A 204 21.27 -3.19 5.48
N ARG A 205 19.99 -3.56 5.29
CA ARG A 205 18.85 -2.63 5.38
C ARG A 205 17.67 -3.20 6.18
N SER A 206 16.75 -2.32 6.57
CA SER A 206 15.45 -2.70 7.14
C SER A 206 14.64 -3.59 6.20
N GLY A 207 13.93 -4.57 6.78
CA GLY A 207 13.13 -5.55 6.05
C GLY A 207 13.95 -6.69 5.43
N MET A 208 15.25 -6.79 5.74
CA MET A 208 16.12 -7.90 5.33
C MET A 208 16.20 -8.94 6.46
N PRO A 209 16.23 -10.25 6.15
CA PRO A 209 16.56 -11.27 7.15
C PRO A 209 17.97 -11.07 7.73
N GLY A 210 18.10 -11.16 9.05
CA GLY A 210 19.39 -10.95 9.74
C GLY A 210 20.50 -11.90 9.24
N TYR A 211 20.17 -13.14 8.89
CA TYR A 211 21.13 -14.09 8.32
C TYR A 211 21.70 -13.67 6.95
N ILE A 212 20.92 -12.97 6.13
CA ILE A 212 21.41 -12.37 4.88
C ILE A 212 22.28 -11.16 5.22
N GLY A 213 21.89 -10.36 6.21
CA GLY A 213 22.68 -9.25 6.72
C GLY A 213 24.08 -9.68 7.17
N VAL A 214 24.19 -10.80 7.91
CA VAL A 214 25.48 -11.37 8.34
C VAL A 214 26.31 -11.88 7.16
N LYS A 215 25.69 -12.41 6.10
CA LYS A 215 26.43 -12.77 4.86
C LYS A 215 26.99 -11.54 4.14
N LEU A 216 26.26 -10.43 4.12
CA LEU A 216 26.73 -9.17 3.53
C LEU A 216 27.84 -8.52 4.37
N CYS A 217 27.69 -8.58 5.70
CA CYS A 217 28.59 -7.99 6.67
C CYS A 217 28.82 -8.97 7.82
N PRO A 218 29.88 -9.80 7.78
CA PRO A 218 30.16 -10.80 8.82
C PRO A 218 30.36 -10.22 10.23
N SER A 219 30.73 -8.93 10.34
CA SER A 219 30.86 -8.19 11.60
C SER A 219 29.56 -7.54 12.10
N LEU A 220 28.41 -7.81 11.45
CA LEU A 220 27.11 -7.25 11.83
C LEU A 220 26.71 -7.69 13.25
N VAL A 221 26.49 -6.71 14.12
CA VAL A 221 25.89 -6.92 15.44
C VAL A 221 24.38 -6.82 15.31
N ILE A 222 23.65 -7.82 15.82
CA ILE A 222 22.19 -7.82 15.85
C ILE A 222 21.73 -7.74 17.31
N VAL A 223 20.94 -6.71 17.63
CA VAL A 223 20.33 -6.52 18.95
C VAL A 223 18.81 -6.68 18.89
N PRO A 224 18.15 -7.21 19.94
CA PRO A 224 16.69 -7.34 19.98
C PRO A 224 16.00 -5.97 19.99
N THR A 225 14.71 -5.95 19.64
CA THR A 225 13.89 -4.74 19.74
C THR A 225 13.48 -4.42 21.17
N ASP A 226 13.57 -3.15 21.56
CA ASP A 226 13.09 -2.60 22.83
C ASP A 226 11.94 -1.60 22.58
N LEU A 227 10.72 -2.11 22.38
CA LEU A 227 9.57 -1.29 21.97
C LEU A 227 9.23 -0.21 23.01
N ASP A 228 9.38 -0.50 24.30
CA ASP A 228 9.08 0.45 25.38
C ASP A 228 10.01 1.67 25.31
N ALA A 229 11.31 1.44 25.09
CA ALA A 229 12.26 2.54 24.88
C ALA A 229 11.90 3.38 23.64
N TYR A 230 11.51 2.74 22.53
CA TYR A 230 11.14 3.46 21.30
C TYR A 230 9.87 4.29 21.49
N HIS A 231 8.88 3.76 22.20
CA HIS A 231 7.66 4.50 22.55
C HIS A 231 7.96 5.69 23.45
N ALA A 232 8.87 5.55 24.43
CA ALA A 232 9.26 6.65 25.31
C ALA A 232 9.92 7.80 24.55
N GLU A 233 10.88 7.49 23.67
CA GLU A 233 11.56 8.51 22.84
C GLU A 233 10.59 9.18 21.85
N ALA A 234 9.70 8.40 21.23
CA ALA A 234 8.66 8.93 20.35
C ALA A 234 7.70 9.89 21.07
N ALA A 235 7.35 9.60 22.33
CA ALA A 235 6.51 10.47 23.14
C ALA A 235 7.17 11.83 23.41
N VAL A 236 8.48 11.87 23.66
CA VAL A 236 9.23 13.13 23.81
C VAL A 236 9.19 13.95 22.51
N VAL A 237 9.50 13.32 21.37
CA VAL A 237 9.48 13.99 20.05
C VAL A 237 8.10 14.55 19.71
N ARG A 238 7.04 13.79 19.99
CA ARG A 238 5.65 14.22 19.80
C ARG A 238 5.26 15.38 20.73
N GLY A 239 5.76 15.38 21.97
CA GLY A 239 5.59 16.49 22.90
C GLY A 239 6.21 17.79 22.39
N ILE A 240 7.39 17.71 21.75
CA ILE A 240 8.02 18.85 21.07
C ILE A 240 7.15 19.32 19.89
N ALA A 241 6.62 18.40 19.07
CA ALA A 241 5.81 18.71 17.89
C ALA A 241 4.52 19.46 18.23
N ALA A 242 3.86 19.08 19.33
CA ALA A 242 2.64 19.73 19.81
C ALA A 242 2.81 21.25 20.10
N ALA A 243 4.04 21.72 20.34
CA ALA A 243 4.33 23.14 20.53
C ALA A 243 4.30 23.95 19.22
N TYR A 244 4.51 23.31 18.07
CA TYR A 244 4.53 23.93 16.75
C TYR A 244 3.22 23.70 15.98
N ASP A 245 2.62 22.53 16.16
CA ASP A 245 1.31 22.20 15.61
C ASP A 245 0.62 21.23 16.59
N PRO A 246 -0.42 21.66 17.33
CA PRO A 246 -1.14 20.78 18.25
C PRO A 246 -1.94 19.68 17.52
N ASN A 247 -2.17 19.81 16.21
CA ASN A 247 -2.93 18.88 15.37
C ASN A 247 -2.03 18.12 14.37
N PHE A 248 -0.74 18.00 14.69
CA PHE A 248 0.23 17.28 13.87
C PHE A 248 -0.24 15.84 13.62
N THR A 249 0.16 15.27 12.49
CA THR A 249 -0.15 13.87 12.14
C THR A 249 1.09 13.00 12.32
N SER A 250 0.95 11.81 12.91
CA SER A 250 2.05 10.84 13.08
C SER A 250 1.71 9.50 12.43
N VAL A 251 2.63 8.95 11.63
CA VAL A 251 2.43 7.70 10.84
C VAL A 251 3.13 6.49 11.46
N GLY A 252 4.03 6.75 12.40
CA GLY A 252 4.84 5.74 13.08
C GLY A 252 5.39 6.28 14.39
N LEU A 253 6.38 5.61 14.96
CA LEU A 253 7.07 6.11 16.15
C LEU A 253 8.07 7.22 15.81
N ASP A 254 8.62 7.19 14.59
CA ASP A 254 9.70 8.04 14.10
C ASP A 254 9.28 9.10 13.09
N GLU A 255 8.01 9.14 12.71
CA GLU A 255 7.54 9.95 11.59
C GLU A 255 6.32 10.80 11.96
N LEU A 256 6.41 12.11 11.69
CA LEU A 256 5.32 13.07 11.89
C LEU A 256 5.34 14.21 10.87
N THR A 257 4.20 14.87 10.70
CA THR A 257 4.02 16.03 9.83
C THR A 257 3.27 17.13 10.58
N MET A 258 3.84 18.34 10.58
CA MET A 258 3.26 19.53 11.19
C MET A 258 2.83 20.51 10.10
N GLU A 259 1.64 21.10 10.25
CA GLU A 259 1.15 22.22 9.45
C GLU A 259 1.41 23.52 10.23
N VAL A 260 2.54 24.17 9.96
CA VAL A 260 3.06 25.25 10.81
C VAL A 260 2.56 26.64 10.40
N THR A 261 1.60 26.75 9.47
CA THR A 261 1.13 28.07 9.00
C THR A 261 0.56 28.91 10.14
N ALA A 262 -0.26 28.32 11.02
CA ALA A 262 -0.82 29.03 12.17
C ALA A 262 0.27 29.49 13.16
N TYR A 263 1.28 28.64 13.39
CA TYR A 263 2.43 28.98 14.25
C TYR A 263 3.24 30.14 13.68
N LEU A 264 3.53 30.14 12.37
CA LEU A 264 4.26 31.21 11.68
C LEU A 264 3.49 32.55 11.70
N GLN A 265 2.16 32.54 11.68
CA GLN A 265 1.36 33.76 11.83
C GLN A 265 1.53 34.40 13.21
N GLN A 266 1.77 33.59 14.25
CA GLN A 266 1.99 34.06 15.63
C GLN A 266 3.44 34.44 15.92
N HIS A 267 4.39 34.01 15.07
CA HIS A 267 5.82 34.29 15.20
C HIS A 267 6.37 35.00 13.96
N PRO A 268 6.01 36.29 13.74
CA PRO A 268 6.48 37.05 12.59
C PRO A 268 8.01 37.07 12.48
N GLY A 269 8.53 36.88 11.27
CA GLY A 269 9.97 36.85 10.98
C GLY A 269 10.57 35.44 10.97
N MET A 270 9.86 34.44 11.50
CA MET A 270 10.24 33.03 11.38
C MET A 270 9.76 32.46 10.04
N THR A 271 10.54 31.57 9.45
CA THR A 271 10.17 30.77 8.27
C THR A 271 9.91 29.31 8.66
N ALA A 272 9.27 28.54 7.78
CA ALA A 272 9.10 27.10 8.00
C ALA A 272 10.45 26.36 8.09
N GLY A 273 11.49 26.86 7.41
CA GLY A 273 12.86 26.35 7.54
C GLY A 273 13.48 26.62 8.92
N ASP A 274 13.17 27.78 9.53
CA ASP A 274 13.59 28.09 10.89
C ASP A 274 12.89 27.16 11.89
N VAL A 275 11.59 26.94 11.73
CA VAL A 275 10.82 25.98 12.55
C VAL A 275 11.42 24.57 12.46
N ALA A 276 11.74 24.10 11.25
CA ALA A 276 12.38 22.80 11.06
C ALA A 276 13.76 22.72 11.75
N SER A 277 14.56 23.78 11.67
CA SER A 277 15.89 23.86 12.29
C SER A 277 15.80 23.84 13.82
N GLU A 278 14.90 24.66 14.38
CA GLU A 278 14.64 24.74 15.81
C GLU A 278 14.10 23.43 16.36
N PHE A 279 13.11 22.84 15.68
CA PHE A 279 12.53 21.55 16.04
C PHE A 279 13.62 20.46 16.12
N ARG A 280 14.45 20.35 15.07
CA ARG A 280 15.55 19.36 15.04
C ARG A 280 16.57 19.60 16.16
N ALA A 281 16.91 20.86 16.43
CA ALA A 281 17.81 21.21 17.53
C ALA A 281 17.24 20.82 18.90
N ARG A 282 15.95 21.05 19.14
CA ARG A 282 15.27 20.64 20.37
C ARG A 282 15.18 19.13 20.53
N VAL A 283 14.82 18.42 19.46
CA VAL A 283 14.83 16.94 19.45
C VAL A 283 16.22 16.43 19.83
N PHE A 284 17.28 16.95 19.22
CA PHE A 284 18.64 16.55 19.58
C PHE A 284 18.98 16.88 21.03
N ALA A 285 18.64 18.08 21.52
CA ALA A 285 18.89 18.48 22.91
C ALA A 285 18.19 17.55 23.93
N GLU A 286 16.93 17.21 23.70
CA GLU A 286 16.10 16.43 24.64
C GLU A 286 16.32 14.92 24.52
N THR A 287 16.60 14.39 23.33
CA THR A 287 16.67 12.95 23.07
C THR A 287 18.08 12.44 22.79
N GLN A 288 19.03 13.32 22.41
CA GLN A 288 20.33 12.94 21.83
C GLN A 288 20.22 12.13 20.52
N LEU A 289 19.04 12.15 19.88
CA LEU A 289 18.77 11.53 18.59
C LEU A 289 18.69 12.61 17.50
N THR A 290 19.03 12.24 16.28
CA THR A 290 18.96 13.14 15.13
C THR A 290 17.71 12.87 14.30
N ALA A 291 17.22 13.90 13.64
CA ALA A 291 16.09 13.83 12.72
C ALA A 291 16.41 14.60 11.45
N SER A 292 15.82 14.16 10.34
CA SER A 292 15.84 14.88 9.08
C SER A 292 14.45 15.47 8.80
N ALA A 293 14.42 16.65 8.18
CA ALA A 293 13.17 17.36 7.93
C ALA A 293 13.01 17.76 6.47
N GLY A 294 11.78 17.74 5.99
CA GLY A 294 11.41 18.27 4.69
C GLY A 294 10.39 19.38 4.84
N ILE A 295 10.58 20.47 4.12
CA ILE A 295 9.69 21.63 4.13
C ILE A 295 9.04 21.71 2.75
N GLY A 296 7.72 21.80 2.71
CA GLY A 296 6.98 21.84 1.45
C GLY A 296 5.61 22.50 1.57
N PRO A 297 4.97 22.80 0.44
CA PRO A 297 3.69 23.49 0.45
C PRO A 297 2.49 22.56 0.72
N THR A 298 2.70 21.25 0.68
CA THR A 298 1.75 20.17 1.04
C THR A 298 2.47 19.11 1.87
N ALA A 299 1.74 18.29 2.64
CA ALA A 299 2.32 17.20 3.42
C ALA A 299 3.13 16.21 2.54
N THR A 300 2.61 15.87 1.35
CA THR A 300 3.29 14.98 0.39
C THR A 300 4.62 15.55 -0.09
N LEU A 301 4.65 16.84 -0.46
CA LEU A 301 5.88 17.48 -0.94
C LEU A 301 6.90 17.64 0.20
N ALA A 302 6.44 17.95 1.42
CA ALA A 302 7.29 17.96 2.60
C ALA A 302 7.90 16.57 2.86
N LYS A 303 7.14 15.48 2.69
CA LYS A 303 7.66 14.11 2.80
C LYS A 303 8.69 13.75 1.73
N ILE A 304 8.46 14.17 0.49
CA ILE A 304 9.45 13.99 -0.58
C ILE A 304 10.74 14.72 -0.21
N ALA A 305 10.62 15.98 0.24
CA ALA A 305 11.75 16.82 0.62
C ALA A 305 12.58 16.22 1.77
N SER A 306 11.94 15.57 2.74
CA SER A 306 12.63 15.07 3.94
C SER A 306 13.64 13.96 3.68
N ASN A 307 13.63 13.37 2.48
CA ASN A 307 14.54 12.30 2.09
C ASN A 307 15.82 12.81 1.42
N TYR A 308 15.87 14.05 0.93
CA TYR A 308 17.01 14.54 0.14
C TYR A 308 18.29 14.68 0.96
N GLU A 309 18.20 15.19 2.18
CA GLU A 309 19.37 15.47 3.03
C GLU A 309 19.44 14.56 4.27
N LYS A 310 18.97 13.31 4.14
CA LYS A 310 19.15 12.30 5.18
C LYS A 310 20.60 11.79 5.20
N PRO A 311 21.23 11.60 6.38
CA PRO A 311 20.73 11.92 7.73
C PRO A 311 21.06 13.32 8.24
N ASN A 312 20.37 13.73 9.31
CA ASN A 312 20.57 14.95 10.08
C ASN A 312 20.66 16.21 9.21
N GLY A 313 19.84 16.30 8.18
CA GLY A 313 19.72 17.46 7.30
C GLY A 313 18.28 17.89 7.11
N GLN A 314 18.08 18.95 6.33
CA GLN A 314 16.75 19.37 5.94
C GLN A 314 16.73 19.97 4.54
N HIS A 315 15.61 19.87 3.85
CA HIS A 315 15.45 20.39 2.50
C HIS A 315 14.12 21.15 2.35
N GLU A 316 14.14 22.33 1.72
CA GLU A 316 12.96 23.17 1.51
C GLU A 316 12.58 23.23 0.02
N LEU A 317 11.37 22.77 -0.31
CA LEU A 317 10.76 22.93 -1.62
C LEU A 317 9.92 24.23 -1.66
N ARG A 318 10.50 25.29 -2.23
CA ARG A 318 9.85 26.62 -2.37
C ARG A 318 8.89 26.69 -3.56
N LEU A 319 7.95 25.76 -3.63
CA LEU A 319 6.96 25.65 -4.72
C LEU A 319 5.68 26.37 -4.28
N ARG A 320 5.39 27.55 -4.85
CA ARG A 320 4.28 28.40 -4.38
C ARG A 320 3.22 28.68 -5.45
N THR A 321 3.43 28.21 -6.67
CA THR A 321 2.43 28.24 -7.73
C THR A 321 2.14 26.83 -8.25
N ARG A 322 0.97 26.66 -8.90
CA ARG A 322 0.65 25.41 -9.60
C ARG A 322 1.74 25.06 -10.61
N GLN A 323 2.25 26.06 -11.34
CA GLN A 323 3.25 25.84 -12.38
C GLN A 323 4.55 25.28 -11.79
N ASP A 324 5.05 25.86 -10.70
CA ASP A 324 6.28 25.38 -10.03
C ASP A 324 6.12 23.92 -9.58
N VAL A 325 4.95 23.58 -9.02
CA VAL A 325 4.68 22.19 -8.60
C VAL A 325 4.63 21.26 -9.80
N MET A 326 3.93 21.61 -10.88
CA MET A 326 3.85 20.75 -12.06
C MET A 326 5.23 20.52 -12.70
N GLU A 327 6.06 21.56 -12.77
CA GLU A 327 7.41 21.48 -13.31
C GLU A 327 8.33 20.62 -12.44
N PHE A 328 8.27 20.78 -11.11
CA PHE A 328 8.98 19.91 -10.18
C PHE A 328 8.53 18.44 -10.28
N MET A 329 7.22 18.18 -10.31
CA MET A 329 6.69 16.83 -10.30
C MET A 329 7.00 16.08 -11.60
N LYS A 330 7.00 16.77 -12.75
CA LYS A 330 7.17 16.17 -14.08
C LYS A 330 8.38 15.22 -14.18
N ASP A 331 9.51 15.61 -13.60
CA ASP A 331 10.79 14.90 -13.75
C ASP A 331 11.10 13.93 -12.61
N LEU A 332 10.20 13.79 -11.62
CA LEU A 332 10.40 12.85 -10.52
C LEU A 332 10.11 11.40 -10.96
N PRO A 333 10.94 10.43 -10.53
CA PRO A 333 10.61 9.01 -10.63
C PRO A 333 9.31 8.70 -9.88
N VAL A 334 8.50 7.79 -10.43
CA VAL A 334 7.22 7.38 -9.82
C VAL A 334 7.40 6.87 -8.38
N ARG A 335 8.53 6.18 -8.12
CA ARG A 335 8.86 5.58 -6.82
C ARG A 335 9.05 6.60 -5.69
N THR A 336 9.25 7.87 -6.02
CA THR A 336 9.47 8.97 -5.05
C THR A 336 8.19 9.31 -4.27
N VAL A 337 7.00 9.08 -4.84
CA VAL A 337 5.74 9.45 -4.19
C VAL A 337 5.35 8.42 -3.11
N PRO A 338 5.03 8.85 -1.88
CA PRO A 338 4.48 7.98 -0.85
C PRO A 338 3.24 7.22 -1.34
N GLY A 339 3.25 5.89 -1.19
CA GLY A 339 2.21 4.99 -1.68
C GLY A 339 2.57 4.24 -2.97
N ILE A 340 3.54 4.71 -3.77
CA ILE A 340 4.04 3.94 -4.93
C ILE A 340 5.12 2.98 -4.46
N GLY A 341 4.72 1.74 -4.15
CA GLY A 341 5.62 0.64 -3.77
C GLY A 341 6.31 -0.05 -4.96
N ARG A 342 7.20 -1.01 -4.66
CA ARG A 342 7.86 -1.86 -5.68
C ARG A 342 6.88 -2.54 -6.64
N SER A 343 5.69 -2.91 -6.15
CA SER A 343 4.64 -3.55 -6.95
C SER A 343 4.08 -2.59 -8.00
N THR A 344 3.57 -1.44 -7.56
CA THR A 344 3.01 -0.39 -8.42
C THR A 344 4.07 0.17 -9.38
N GLU A 345 5.29 0.43 -8.90
CA GLU A 345 6.43 0.83 -9.72
C GLU A 345 6.69 -0.19 -10.84
N SER A 346 6.74 -1.49 -10.52
CA SER A 346 6.93 -2.55 -11.51
C SER A 346 5.80 -2.60 -12.55
N ILE A 347 4.55 -2.30 -12.16
CA ILE A 347 3.42 -2.23 -13.09
C ILE A 347 3.56 -1.03 -14.02
N LEU A 348 3.91 0.14 -13.48
CA LEU A 348 4.13 1.38 -14.24
C LEU A 348 5.31 1.26 -15.20
N HIS A 349 6.46 0.74 -14.75
CA HIS A 349 7.60 0.41 -15.63
C HIS A 349 7.17 -0.60 -16.71
N GLY A 350 6.34 -1.58 -16.35
CA GLY A 350 5.69 -2.49 -17.28
C GLY A 350 4.86 -1.77 -18.35
N LEU A 351 4.24 -0.65 -18.03
CA LEU A 351 3.53 0.19 -19.00
C LEU A 351 4.44 1.19 -19.74
N GLY A 352 5.74 1.22 -19.44
CA GLY A 352 6.69 2.20 -19.98
C GLY A 352 6.58 3.57 -19.33
N ILE A 353 6.15 3.63 -18.06
CA ILE A 353 6.02 4.86 -17.26
C ILE A 353 7.04 4.78 -16.13
N ASN A 354 8.03 5.66 -16.16
CA ASN A 354 9.10 5.80 -15.17
C ASN A 354 8.99 7.11 -14.38
N LEU A 355 8.48 8.17 -15.01
CA LEU A 355 8.36 9.51 -14.44
C LEU A 355 6.91 9.90 -14.20
N LEU A 356 6.67 10.77 -13.22
CA LEU A 356 5.33 11.28 -12.91
C LEU A 356 4.74 12.13 -14.05
N GLY A 357 5.57 12.86 -14.81
CA GLY A 357 5.10 13.60 -15.99
C GLY A 357 4.47 12.69 -17.05
N GLU A 358 4.97 11.45 -17.20
CA GLU A 358 4.42 10.48 -18.15
C GLU A 358 3.03 9.98 -17.73
N ILE A 359 2.74 9.94 -16.42
CA ILE A 359 1.38 9.68 -15.92
C ILE A 359 0.44 10.81 -16.34
N TYR A 360 0.86 12.06 -16.16
CA TYR A 360 0.06 13.23 -16.54
C TYR A 360 -0.18 13.24 -18.05
N ASP A 361 0.84 13.00 -18.87
CA ASP A 361 0.73 12.99 -20.33
C ASP A 361 -0.19 11.86 -20.85
N ARG A 362 -0.19 10.70 -20.17
CA ARG A 362 -1.01 9.53 -20.53
C ARG A 362 -2.31 9.41 -19.76
N ARG A 363 -2.76 10.45 -19.05
CA ARG A 363 -3.92 10.40 -18.15
C ARG A 363 -5.23 9.89 -18.78
N VAL A 364 -5.48 10.16 -20.06
CA VAL A 364 -6.69 9.66 -20.76
C VAL A 364 -6.63 8.14 -20.95
N GLU A 365 -5.47 7.61 -21.34
CA GLU A 365 -5.23 6.17 -21.45
C GLU A 365 -5.33 5.48 -20.08
N LEU A 366 -4.67 6.07 -19.07
CA LEU A 366 -4.65 5.51 -17.73
C LEU A 366 -6.04 5.48 -17.08
N CYS A 367 -6.87 6.49 -17.32
CA CYS A 367 -8.27 6.50 -16.86
C CYS A 367 -9.10 5.36 -17.47
N TYR A 368 -8.75 4.92 -18.69
CA TYR A 368 -9.42 3.84 -19.38
C TYR A 368 -8.98 2.45 -18.89
N ILE A 369 -7.67 2.24 -18.68
CA ILE A 369 -7.13 0.91 -18.38
C ILE A 369 -7.06 0.57 -16.88
N LEU A 370 -7.07 1.57 -15.99
CA LEU A 370 -6.93 1.38 -14.55
C LEU A 370 -8.28 1.49 -13.82
N THR A 371 -8.31 1.00 -12.58
CA THR A 371 -9.43 1.30 -11.68
C THR A 371 -9.48 2.80 -11.38
N GLU A 372 -10.67 3.33 -11.11
CA GLU A 372 -10.86 4.75 -10.81
C GLU A 372 -10.02 5.19 -9.60
N LYS A 373 -9.92 4.35 -8.56
CA LYS A 373 -9.13 4.63 -7.36
C LYS A 373 -7.64 4.75 -7.66
N THR A 374 -7.07 3.77 -8.37
CA THR A 374 -5.65 3.80 -8.77
C THR A 374 -5.39 4.98 -9.70
N PHE A 375 -6.29 5.25 -10.66
CA PHE A 375 -6.16 6.39 -11.56
C PHE A 375 -6.15 7.72 -10.80
N CYS A 376 -7.11 7.97 -9.91
CA CYS A 376 -7.17 9.20 -9.11
C CYS A 376 -5.92 9.40 -8.25
N PHE A 377 -5.41 8.33 -7.64
CA PHE A 377 -4.16 8.38 -6.87
C PHE A 377 -2.97 8.76 -7.77
N LEU A 378 -2.80 8.11 -8.92
CA LEU A 378 -1.68 8.38 -9.83
C LEU A 378 -1.77 9.76 -10.48
N LEU A 379 -2.96 10.19 -10.91
CA LEU A 379 -3.17 11.53 -11.48
C LEU A 379 -2.89 12.60 -10.41
N GLY A 380 -3.44 12.46 -9.21
CA GLY A 380 -3.16 13.37 -8.09
C GLY A 380 -1.66 13.42 -7.75
N SER A 381 -0.98 12.27 -7.83
CA SER A 381 0.47 12.17 -7.63
C SER A 381 1.23 12.95 -8.69
N SER A 382 0.88 12.79 -9.98
CA SER A 382 1.51 13.51 -11.09
C SER A 382 1.35 15.03 -11.01
N MET A 383 0.28 15.50 -10.37
CA MET A 383 -0.04 16.91 -10.22
C MET A 383 0.46 17.53 -8.89
N GLY A 384 1.05 16.72 -8.00
CA GLY A 384 1.47 17.15 -6.67
C GLY A 384 0.31 17.54 -5.73
N VAL A 385 -0.89 16.97 -5.94
CA VAL A 385 -2.10 17.20 -5.11
C VAL A 385 -2.61 15.93 -4.44
N VAL A 386 -1.89 14.81 -4.59
CA VAL A 386 -2.20 13.61 -3.83
C VAL A 386 -2.10 13.94 -2.35
N ARG A 387 -3.17 13.65 -1.62
CA ARG A 387 -3.24 13.86 -0.19
C ARG A 387 -2.60 12.65 0.46
N TRP A 388 -1.44 12.88 1.07
CA TRP A 388 -0.81 11.89 1.91
C TRP A 388 -1.14 12.24 3.35
N MET A 389 -1.87 11.34 4.01
CA MET A 389 -2.53 11.53 5.30
C MET A 389 -3.67 12.55 5.32
N ASP A 390 -4.45 12.49 6.41
CA ASP A 390 -5.40 13.54 6.79
C ASP A 390 -4.69 14.83 7.26
N ALA A 391 -3.37 14.96 7.11
CA ALA A 391 -2.61 16.18 7.42
C ALA A 391 -3.17 17.43 6.68
N ASP A 392 -3.78 17.21 5.50
CA ASP A 392 -4.38 18.26 4.69
C ASP A 392 -5.88 18.52 4.98
N THR A 393 -6.55 17.87 5.96
CA THR A 393 -8.01 18.07 6.22
C THR A 393 -8.26 19.26 7.14
N ASN A 394 -8.61 20.41 6.57
CA ASN A 394 -8.95 21.61 7.35
C ASN A 394 -10.37 21.56 7.96
N ASP A 395 -10.98 20.38 8.12
CA ASP A 395 -12.42 20.26 8.43
C ASP A 395 -12.77 20.44 9.91
N GLY A 396 -11.79 20.76 10.77
CA GLY A 396 -12.03 20.99 12.19
C GLY A 396 -12.61 19.79 12.94
N SER A 397 -12.68 18.62 12.30
CA SER A 397 -12.90 17.38 13.04
C SER A 397 -11.70 17.18 13.95
N GLU A 398 -11.95 16.87 15.23
CA GLU A 398 -10.92 16.60 16.22
C GLU A 398 -9.97 15.55 15.64
N ARG A 399 -8.79 16.00 15.19
CA ARG A 399 -7.73 15.14 14.72
C ARG A 399 -7.12 14.46 15.93
N THR A 400 -7.80 13.47 16.48
CA THR A 400 -7.12 12.51 17.32
C THR A 400 -6.17 11.74 16.40
N THR A 401 -4.93 11.58 16.85
CA THR A 401 -3.92 10.71 16.23
C THR A 401 -4.38 9.23 16.11
N GLU A 402 -5.63 8.94 16.47
CA GLU A 402 -6.34 7.67 16.37
C GLU A 402 -7.41 7.63 15.26
N ALA A 403 -7.39 8.57 14.30
CA ALA A 403 -8.24 8.62 13.10
C ALA A 403 -8.89 7.25 12.77
N GLU A 404 -10.18 7.14 13.13
CA GLU A 404 -11.02 5.94 13.26
C GLU A 404 -10.30 4.62 12.94
N ARG A 405 -9.58 4.07 13.93
CA ARG A 405 -9.03 2.71 13.82
C ARG A 405 -10.09 1.76 13.25
N LYS A 406 -9.78 1.10 12.12
CA LYS A 406 -10.75 0.25 11.39
C LYS A 406 -10.70 -1.22 11.79
N SER A 407 -9.60 -1.64 12.43
CA SER A 407 -9.43 -3.00 12.92
C SER A 407 -8.34 -3.07 14.01
N ILE A 408 -8.42 -4.12 14.83
CA ILE A 408 -7.40 -4.48 15.83
C ILE A 408 -7.02 -5.93 15.61
N GLY A 409 -5.73 -6.26 15.60
CA GLY A 409 -5.31 -7.64 15.44
C GLY A 409 -3.95 -7.94 16.03
N MET A 410 -3.65 -9.22 16.05
CA MET A 410 -2.35 -9.77 16.40
C MET A 410 -2.05 -10.95 15.48
N GLU A 411 -0.82 -11.02 14.97
CA GLU A 411 -0.34 -12.15 14.18
C GLU A 411 1.01 -12.62 14.69
N ARG A 412 1.28 -13.92 14.59
CA ARG A 412 2.52 -14.53 15.05
C ARG A 412 3.06 -15.48 14.00
N THR A 413 4.32 -15.26 13.61
CA THR A 413 5.11 -16.25 12.86
C THR A 413 5.71 -17.26 13.84
N PHE A 414 5.69 -18.53 13.49
CA PHE A 414 6.19 -19.64 14.28
C PHE A 414 6.94 -20.65 13.40
N ARG A 415 7.69 -21.55 14.04
CA ARG A 415 8.28 -22.73 13.40
C ARG A 415 7.23 -23.84 13.27
N ASN A 416 7.57 -24.93 12.59
CA ASN A 416 6.63 -26.04 12.35
C ASN A 416 5.89 -26.47 13.63
N LEU A 417 4.56 -26.47 13.57
CA LEU A 417 3.71 -26.88 14.67
C LEU A 417 3.59 -28.40 14.73
N SER A 418 3.49 -28.95 15.94
CA SER A 418 3.40 -30.39 16.19
C SER A 418 1.97 -30.89 16.30
N SER A 419 0.99 -29.99 16.48
CA SER A 419 -0.42 -30.40 16.63
C SER A 419 -1.42 -29.30 16.26
N ARG A 420 -2.68 -29.70 16.05
CA ARG A 420 -3.83 -28.80 15.92
C ARG A 420 -4.03 -27.93 17.17
N LEU A 421 -3.76 -28.51 18.35
CA LEU A 421 -3.90 -27.83 19.63
C LEU A 421 -2.93 -26.65 19.75
N GLU A 422 -1.69 -26.82 19.27
CA GLU A 422 -0.69 -25.75 19.27
C GLU A 422 -1.12 -24.57 18.39
N LEU A 423 -1.69 -24.84 17.20
CA LEU A 423 -2.24 -23.80 16.34
C LEU A 423 -3.37 -23.04 17.02
N GLN A 424 -4.30 -23.76 17.66
CA GLN A 424 -5.42 -23.18 18.39
C GLN A 424 -4.93 -22.29 19.55
N GLN A 425 -3.93 -22.74 20.32
CA GLN A 425 -3.35 -21.97 21.41
C GLN A 425 -2.72 -20.65 20.92
N ILE A 426 -2.01 -20.66 19.78
CA ILE A 426 -1.43 -19.45 19.20
C ILE A 426 -2.53 -18.50 18.72
N ALA A 427 -3.57 -19.02 18.06
CA ALA A 427 -4.71 -18.21 17.62
C ALA A 427 -5.50 -17.60 18.79
N HIS A 428 -5.72 -18.36 19.88
CA HIS A 428 -6.35 -17.85 21.10
C HIS A 428 -5.49 -16.80 21.79
N SER A 429 -4.17 -16.97 21.85
CA SER A 429 -3.26 -15.95 22.38
C SER A 429 -3.28 -14.66 21.56
N ALA A 430 -3.36 -14.77 20.23
CA ALA A 430 -3.54 -13.64 19.33
C ALA A 430 -4.89 -12.94 19.58
N LEU A 431 -5.98 -13.70 19.72
CA LEU A 431 -7.30 -13.18 20.06
C LEU A 431 -7.27 -12.44 21.41
N GLN A 432 -6.70 -13.01 22.46
CA GLN A 432 -6.61 -12.37 23.78
C GLN A 432 -5.87 -11.02 23.71
N THR A 433 -4.80 -10.94 22.91
CA THR A 433 -4.06 -9.69 22.73
C THR A 433 -4.88 -8.65 21.97
N ALA A 434 -5.60 -9.07 20.92
CA ALA A 434 -6.50 -8.20 20.18
C ALA A 434 -7.69 -7.75 21.02
N HIS A 435 -8.26 -8.64 21.83
CA HIS A 435 -9.39 -8.39 22.72
C HIS A 435 -9.03 -7.42 23.85
N ARG A 436 -7.88 -7.58 24.51
CA ARG A 436 -7.41 -6.59 25.51
C ARG A 436 -7.35 -5.19 24.93
N ARG A 437 -6.81 -5.03 23.72
CA ARG A 437 -6.78 -3.74 23.01
C ARG A 437 -8.17 -3.26 22.64
N LEU A 438 -9.10 -4.15 22.31
CA LEU A 438 -10.50 -3.81 22.06
C LEU A 438 -11.13 -3.21 23.32
N GLU A 439 -10.94 -3.83 24.49
CA GLU A 439 -11.44 -3.37 25.79
C GLU A 439 -10.79 -2.06 26.24
N GLU A 440 -9.46 -1.96 26.18
CA GLU A 440 -8.68 -0.75 26.57
C GLU A 440 -9.11 0.49 25.79
N ASN A 441 -9.63 0.32 24.56
CA ASN A 441 -10.09 1.40 23.69
C ASN A 441 -11.63 1.55 23.69
N GLU A 442 -12.35 0.82 24.55
CA GLU A 442 -13.83 0.79 24.62
C GLU A 442 -14.51 0.56 23.25
N LEU A 443 -14.02 -0.45 22.52
CA LEU A 443 -14.50 -0.79 21.18
C LEU A 443 -15.32 -2.09 21.17
N PHE A 444 -16.19 -2.21 20.18
CA PHE A 444 -16.93 -3.43 19.84
C PHE A 444 -16.60 -3.83 18.42
N CYS A 445 -16.54 -5.13 18.10
CA CYS A 445 -16.32 -5.60 16.72
C CYS A 445 -17.47 -6.47 16.22
N ARG A 446 -17.70 -6.46 14.91
CA ARG A 446 -18.67 -7.38 14.28
C ARG A 446 -18.00 -8.44 13.42
N GLN A 447 -16.80 -8.19 12.91
CA GLN A 447 -16.13 -9.12 12.01
C GLN A 447 -14.88 -9.72 12.67
N ILE A 448 -14.74 -11.04 12.57
CA ILE A 448 -13.56 -11.79 12.99
C ILE A 448 -12.85 -12.28 11.73
N VAL A 449 -11.57 -12.02 11.61
CA VAL A 449 -10.72 -12.46 10.50
C VAL A 449 -9.57 -13.30 11.03
N LEU A 450 -9.47 -14.52 10.54
CA LEU A 450 -8.34 -15.43 10.75
C LEU A 450 -7.42 -15.35 9.53
N LYS A 451 -6.20 -14.85 9.73
CA LYS A 451 -5.15 -14.84 8.71
C LYS A 451 -4.21 -16.01 8.94
N THR A 452 -3.89 -16.74 7.88
CA THR A 452 -2.92 -17.83 7.93
C THR A 452 -1.86 -17.60 6.85
N LYS A 453 -0.61 -18.01 7.13
CA LYS A 453 0.45 -18.08 6.13
C LYS A 453 0.97 -19.50 6.11
N ARG A 454 1.05 -20.09 4.92
CA ARG A 454 1.62 -21.42 4.70
C ARG A 454 3.15 -21.36 4.70
N ALA A 455 3.81 -22.50 4.89
CA ALA A 455 5.26 -22.66 4.78
C ALA A 455 5.79 -22.20 3.41
N SER A 456 4.95 -22.28 2.37
CA SER A 456 5.15 -21.73 1.02
C SER A 456 5.03 -20.19 0.94
N PHE A 457 4.84 -19.48 2.05
CA PHE A 457 4.59 -18.03 2.14
C PHE A 457 3.30 -17.50 1.51
N GLN A 458 2.45 -18.38 0.98
CA GLN A 458 1.09 -18.03 0.55
C GLN A 458 0.23 -17.66 1.76
N VAL A 459 -0.51 -16.57 1.65
CA VAL A 459 -1.39 -16.06 2.72
C VAL A 459 -2.83 -16.32 2.34
N HIS A 460 -3.62 -16.76 3.32
CA HIS A 460 -5.06 -16.92 3.19
C HIS A 460 -5.74 -16.18 4.33
N GLN A 461 -6.92 -15.62 4.07
CA GLN A 461 -7.75 -14.98 5.08
C GLN A 461 -9.13 -15.62 5.11
N TYR A 462 -9.62 -15.93 6.30
CA TYR A 462 -10.96 -16.44 6.53
C TYR A 462 -11.71 -15.45 7.42
N SER A 463 -12.89 -15.01 7.01
CA SER A 463 -13.67 -14.03 7.78
C SER A 463 -15.04 -14.55 8.16
N LYS A 464 -15.49 -14.22 9.38
CA LYS A 464 -16.84 -14.46 9.89
C LYS A 464 -17.43 -13.15 10.42
N ASN A 465 -18.67 -12.84 10.04
CA ASN A 465 -19.45 -11.78 10.66
C ASN A 465 -20.28 -12.35 11.82
N LEU A 466 -20.30 -11.62 12.92
CA LEU A 466 -21.19 -11.84 14.06
C LEU A 466 -22.57 -11.22 13.78
N PRO A 467 -23.65 -11.74 14.39
CA PRO A 467 -24.99 -11.17 14.24
C PRO A 467 -25.07 -9.70 14.69
N GLN A 468 -24.32 -9.35 15.73
CA GLN A 468 -24.21 -8.00 16.28
C GLN A 468 -22.77 -7.70 16.66
N HIS A 469 -22.47 -6.41 16.85
CA HIS A 469 -21.18 -6.00 17.42
C HIS A 469 -21.05 -6.56 18.84
N SER A 470 -19.87 -7.02 19.20
CA SER A 470 -19.58 -7.68 20.47
C SER A 470 -18.16 -7.39 20.91
N ASP A 471 -17.98 -7.25 22.21
CA ASP A 471 -16.70 -7.28 22.93
C ASP A 471 -16.57 -8.53 23.82
N ASP A 472 -17.65 -9.33 23.96
CA ASP A 472 -17.64 -10.59 24.71
C ASP A 472 -16.60 -11.60 24.18
N LEU A 473 -15.57 -11.86 24.99
CA LEU A 473 -14.46 -12.75 24.64
C LEU A 473 -14.93 -14.15 24.26
N GLU A 474 -15.95 -14.69 24.92
CA GLU A 474 -16.42 -16.05 24.64
C GLU A 474 -17.10 -16.15 23.27
N THR A 475 -17.87 -15.13 22.89
CA THR A 475 -18.44 -15.00 21.54
C THR A 475 -17.35 -14.86 20.48
N LEU A 476 -16.32 -14.04 20.73
CA LEU A 476 -15.18 -13.91 19.82
C LEU A 476 -14.39 -15.22 19.69
N ARG A 477 -14.15 -15.92 20.82
CA ARG A 477 -13.44 -17.20 20.85
C ARG A 477 -14.17 -18.27 20.05
N ARG A 478 -15.49 -18.41 20.21
CA ARG A 478 -16.30 -19.32 19.39
C ARG A 478 -16.19 -19.00 17.90
N GLY A 479 -16.22 -17.71 17.53
CA GLY A 479 -16.02 -17.28 16.15
C GLY A 479 -14.64 -17.66 15.58
N VAL A 480 -13.57 -17.53 16.38
CA VAL A 480 -12.22 -17.98 16.00
C VAL A 480 -12.16 -19.50 15.87
N ASP A 481 -12.73 -20.24 16.82
CA ASP A 481 -12.75 -21.72 16.80
C ASP A 481 -13.46 -22.25 15.55
N GLU A 482 -14.57 -21.64 15.14
CA GLU A 482 -15.26 -22.01 13.90
C GLU A 482 -14.42 -21.77 12.63
N LEU A 483 -13.67 -20.66 12.58
CA LEU A 483 -12.74 -20.40 11.48
C LEU A 483 -11.57 -21.40 11.49
N LEU A 484 -11.07 -21.76 12.69
CA LEU A 484 -10.01 -22.73 12.86
C LEU A 484 -10.42 -24.13 12.40
N LEU A 485 -11.66 -24.58 12.61
CA LEU A 485 -12.13 -25.91 12.21
C LEU A 485 -11.83 -26.22 10.73
N ARG A 486 -11.83 -25.21 9.85
CA ARG A 486 -11.58 -25.37 8.41
C ARG A 486 -10.11 -25.61 8.07
N ILE A 487 -9.19 -25.17 8.92
CA ILE A 487 -7.76 -25.12 8.63
C ILE A 487 -6.89 -25.82 9.68
N ALA A 488 -7.48 -26.26 10.80
CA ALA A 488 -6.78 -26.89 11.91
C ALA A 488 -5.96 -28.10 11.44
N ASP A 489 -6.49 -28.89 10.52
CA ASP A 489 -5.85 -30.07 9.95
C ASP A 489 -4.60 -29.75 9.12
N GLN A 490 -4.44 -28.50 8.70
CA GLN A 490 -3.33 -28.02 7.91
C GLN A 490 -2.18 -27.45 8.78
N TYR A 491 -2.25 -27.58 10.12
CA TYR A 491 -1.30 -26.99 11.08
C TYR A 491 0.17 -27.21 10.70
N ALA A 492 0.52 -28.40 10.22
CA ALA A 492 1.89 -28.77 9.84
C ALA A 492 2.44 -27.98 8.65
N PHE A 493 1.56 -27.39 7.83
CA PHE A 493 1.92 -26.56 6.67
C PHE A 493 1.85 -25.07 6.96
N LEU A 494 1.47 -24.66 8.16
CA LEU A 494 1.36 -23.24 8.53
C LEU A 494 2.65 -22.75 9.17
N ARG A 495 2.91 -21.46 9.01
CA ARG A 495 4.04 -20.73 9.62
C ARG A 495 3.63 -19.43 10.29
N LEU A 496 2.41 -18.95 10.06
CA LEU A 496 1.83 -17.81 10.76
C LEU A 496 0.34 -18.01 10.90
N VAL A 497 -0.18 -17.56 12.04
CA VAL A 497 -1.60 -17.36 12.28
C VAL A 497 -1.80 -16.00 12.93
N GLY A 498 -2.88 -15.32 12.57
CA GLY A 498 -3.28 -14.07 13.19
C GLY A 498 -4.78 -13.95 13.28
N VAL A 499 -5.23 -13.24 14.30
CA VAL A 499 -6.64 -12.90 14.50
C VAL A 499 -6.76 -11.39 14.43
N ARG A 500 -7.68 -10.93 13.58
CA ARG A 500 -8.03 -9.52 13.41
C ARG A 500 -9.52 -9.34 13.65
N LEU A 501 -9.86 -8.40 14.52
CA LEU A 501 -11.19 -7.90 14.81
C LEU A 501 -11.41 -6.66 13.95
N ALA A 502 -12.41 -6.70 13.07
CA ALA A 502 -12.72 -5.65 12.10
C ALA A 502 -14.20 -5.25 12.19
N ASP A 503 -14.59 -4.23 11.44
CA ASP A 503 -15.91 -3.59 11.56
C ASP A 503 -16.15 -3.20 13.01
N ILE A 504 -15.26 -2.32 13.50
CA ILE A 504 -15.24 -1.87 14.88
C ILE A 504 -15.99 -0.55 15.03
N ILE A 505 -16.66 -0.40 16.16
CA ILE A 505 -17.37 0.81 16.56
C ILE A 505 -17.05 1.13 18.01
N THR A 506 -17.21 2.39 18.38
CA THR A 506 -17.09 2.83 19.77
C THR A 506 -18.26 2.33 20.62
N LYS A 507 -18.05 2.23 21.93
CA LYS A 507 -19.10 1.93 22.90
C LYS A 507 -20.30 2.88 22.80
N SER A 508 -20.07 4.17 22.57
CA SER A 508 -21.14 5.15 22.41
C SER A 508 -21.99 4.89 21.16
N GLU A 509 -21.37 4.53 20.02
CA GLU A 509 -22.06 4.10 18.82
C GLU A 509 -22.83 2.79 19.04
N TYR A 510 -22.25 1.83 19.77
CA TYR A 510 -22.91 0.58 20.11
C TYR A 510 -24.16 0.80 20.96
N GLU A 511 -24.08 1.58 22.03
CA GLU A 511 -25.23 1.93 22.88
C GLU A 511 -26.31 2.68 22.10
N ALA A 512 -25.92 3.55 21.17
CA ALA A 512 -26.86 4.22 20.26
C ALA A 512 -27.60 3.23 19.35
N LEU A 513 -26.92 2.20 18.84
CA LEU A 513 -27.54 1.12 18.06
C LEU A 513 -28.52 0.28 18.91
N GLN A 514 -28.18 -0.03 20.16
CA GLN A 514 -29.01 -0.84 21.06
C GLN A 514 -30.31 -0.14 21.48
N ARG A 515 -30.32 1.19 21.58
CA ARG A 515 -31.52 1.97 21.93
C ARG A 515 -32.60 1.99 20.83
N GLY A 516 -32.42 1.27 19.72
CA GLY A 516 -33.40 1.17 18.62
C GLY A 516 -33.67 2.52 17.93
N GLY A 517 -32.80 3.50 18.12
CA GLY A 517 -33.11 4.92 17.93
C GLY A 517 -31.97 5.70 17.31
N MET A 518 -31.65 5.40 16.05
CA MET A 518 -31.12 6.41 15.16
C MET A 518 -31.39 5.98 13.71
N GLN A 519 -32.55 6.37 13.17
CA GLN A 519 -32.61 6.55 11.73
C GLN A 519 -31.57 7.62 11.43
N ARG A 520 -30.46 7.20 10.81
CA ARG A 520 -29.41 8.14 10.42
C ARG A 520 -30.06 9.23 9.59
N THR A 521 -29.76 10.48 9.90
CA THR A 521 -30.14 11.56 8.99
C THR A 521 -29.51 11.27 7.63
N LEU A 522 -30.13 11.75 6.56
CA LEU A 522 -29.56 11.62 5.21
C LEU A 522 -28.11 12.14 5.19
N LEU A 523 -27.81 13.18 5.97
CA LEU A 523 -26.47 13.73 6.20
C LEU A 523 -25.49 12.73 6.84
N GLN A 524 -25.88 12.02 7.90
CA GLN A 524 -25.04 11.00 8.54
C GLN A 524 -24.83 9.77 7.65
N TYR A 525 -25.82 9.44 6.82
CA TYR A 525 -25.67 8.41 5.81
C TYR A 525 -24.69 8.84 4.71
N CYS A 526 -24.84 10.07 4.21
CA CYS A 526 -24.01 10.65 3.16
C CYS A 526 -22.59 11.01 3.64
N SER A 527 -22.34 11.34 4.90
CA SER A 527 -21.00 11.69 5.40
C SER A 527 -20.06 10.48 5.44
N ARG A 528 -20.58 9.29 5.80
CA ARG A 528 -19.86 8.02 5.69
C ARG A 528 -19.62 7.60 4.24
N SER A 529 -20.51 8.00 3.33
CA SER A 529 -20.24 7.92 1.90
C SER A 529 -19.16 8.92 1.52
N TYR A 530 -19.17 10.18 1.96
CA TYR A 530 -18.13 11.15 1.56
C TYR A 530 -16.71 10.78 2.00
N SER A 531 -16.53 10.07 3.13
CA SER A 531 -15.22 9.54 3.54
C SER A 531 -14.85 8.20 2.87
N ASN A 532 -15.80 7.46 2.29
CA ASN A 532 -15.58 6.21 1.54
C ASN A 532 -15.99 6.27 0.04
N SER A 533 -16.35 7.44 -0.48
CA SER A 533 -16.95 7.67 -1.80
C SER A 533 -16.35 8.91 -2.45
N ARG A 534 -15.03 8.92 -2.56
CA ARG A 534 -14.40 9.41 -3.79
C ARG A 534 -13.94 8.19 -4.58
N THR A 535 -14.93 7.40 -5.03
CA THR A 535 -14.95 6.38 -6.10
C THR A 535 -16.11 5.42 -5.81
N ALA A 536 -17.34 5.89 -5.95
CA ALA A 536 -18.50 5.02 -6.12
C ALA A 536 -19.25 5.54 -7.35
N SER A 537 -18.67 5.33 -8.53
CA SER A 537 -19.38 5.55 -9.76
C SER A 537 -20.42 4.43 -9.93
N CYS A 538 -21.68 4.85 -10.17
CA CYS A 538 -22.77 3.99 -10.59
C CYS A 538 -22.38 3.26 -11.88
N GLY A 539 -21.81 2.05 -11.74
CA GLY A 539 -21.61 1.12 -12.83
C GLY A 539 -22.95 0.48 -13.22
N ALA A 540 -23.33 0.67 -14.47
CA ALA A 540 -24.51 0.07 -15.08
C ALA A 540 -24.54 -1.46 -14.88
N LYS A 541 -25.74 -1.98 -14.61
CA LYS A 541 -26.05 -3.41 -14.51
C LYS A 541 -25.57 -4.14 -15.78
N ASN A 542 -24.55 -4.99 -15.67
CA ASN A 542 -24.28 -6.04 -16.65
C ASN A 542 -24.85 -7.38 -16.15
N PRO A 543 -25.35 -8.27 -17.04
CA PRO A 543 -26.07 -9.48 -16.64
C PRO A 543 -25.12 -10.52 -16.06
N ILE A 544 -25.57 -11.18 -14.98
CA ILE A 544 -24.93 -12.34 -14.36
C ILE A 544 -24.83 -13.46 -15.41
N LYS A 545 -23.62 -13.94 -15.70
CA LYS A 545 -23.40 -15.17 -16.49
C LYS A 545 -22.87 -16.29 -15.59
N GLU A 546 -23.68 -17.35 -15.53
CA GLU A 546 -23.43 -18.76 -15.16
C GLU A 546 -22.58 -19.09 -13.92
N GLU A 547 -23.27 -19.65 -12.91
CA GLU A 547 -22.71 -20.35 -11.76
C GLU A 547 -21.96 -21.63 -12.19
N VAL A 548 -20.66 -21.71 -11.87
CA VAL A 548 -19.90 -22.97 -11.98
C VAL A 548 -19.87 -23.65 -10.62
N LYS A 549 -20.61 -24.75 -10.49
CA LYS A 549 -20.52 -25.69 -9.34
C LYS A 549 -19.23 -26.50 -9.44
N CYS A 550 -18.30 -26.31 -8.51
CA CYS A 550 -17.24 -27.27 -8.25
C CYS A 550 -17.67 -28.19 -7.11
N LYS A 551 -17.90 -29.48 -7.39
CA LYS A 551 -18.00 -30.52 -6.38
C LYS A 551 -16.60 -30.94 -5.99
N ASP A 552 -16.25 -30.84 -4.71
CA ASP A 552 -15.11 -31.56 -4.15
C ASP A 552 -15.65 -32.77 -3.39
N GLU A 553 -15.41 -33.96 -3.94
CA GLU A 553 -15.84 -35.23 -3.38
C GLU A 553 -14.81 -35.68 -2.35
N ASN A 554 -14.80 -35.07 -1.16
CA ASN A 554 -14.28 -35.64 0.09
C ASN A 554 -14.58 -34.67 1.26
N ASN A 555 -15.37 -35.11 2.24
CA ASN A 555 -15.97 -34.37 3.36
C ASN A 555 -17.16 -33.45 2.99
N GLY A 556 -18.37 -33.92 3.30
CA GLY A 556 -19.67 -33.27 3.01
C GLY A 556 -19.93 -31.94 3.71
N VAL A 557 -19.15 -30.91 3.37
CA VAL A 557 -19.39 -29.51 3.74
C VAL A 557 -19.60 -28.71 2.46
N GLU A 558 -20.83 -28.29 2.19
CA GLU A 558 -21.12 -27.34 1.10
C GLU A 558 -20.47 -25.99 1.41
N VAL A 559 -19.44 -25.63 0.64
CA VAL A 559 -18.82 -24.30 0.67
C VAL A 559 -19.37 -23.48 -0.50
N LEU A 560 -20.20 -22.49 -0.18
CA LEU A 560 -20.61 -21.46 -1.14
C LEU A 560 -19.45 -20.49 -1.36
N CYS A 561 -18.71 -20.67 -2.45
CA CYS A 561 -17.80 -19.66 -2.97
C CYS A 561 -18.61 -18.59 -3.71
N CYS A 562 -18.87 -17.45 -3.07
CA CYS A 562 -19.32 -16.26 -3.79
C CYS A 562 -18.19 -15.79 -4.71
N SER A 563 -18.30 -16.08 -6.01
CA SER A 563 -17.51 -15.40 -7.04
C SER A 563 -18.14 -14.02 -7.31
N ALA A 564 -17.94 -13.09 -6.38
CA ALA A 564 -18.21 -11.68 -6.67
C ALA A 564 -17.09 -11.17 -7.59
N ASN A 565 -17.43 -10.88 -8.85
CA ASN A 565 -16.60 -10.22 -9.88
C ASN A 565 -15.18 -10.77 -10.09
N ARG A 566 -15.04 -11.70 -11.04
CA ARG A 566 -13.74 -12.08 -11.63
C ARG A 566 -13.02 -10.96 -12.39
N ASP A 567 -13.60 -9.76 -12.49
CA ASP A 567 -12.99 -8.61 -13.20
C ASP A 567 -12.67 -7.40 -12.29
N ALA A 568 -12.80 -7.50 -10.96
CA ALA A 568 -12.51 -6.38 -10.06
C ALA A 568 -12.09 -6.83 -8.64
N MET A 569 -11.02 -7.61 -8.52
CA MET A 569 -10.36 -7.89 -7.23
C MET A 569 -8.86 -8.15 -7.47
N TYR A 570 -8.14 -7.11 -7.88
CA TYR A 570 -6.74 -6.99 -7.51
C TYR A 570 -6.68 -5.82 -6.54
N ASP A 571 -6.89 -6.10 -5.25
CA ASP A 571 -6.39 -5.18 -4.23
C ASP A 571 -4.88 -5.14 -4.43
N GLU A 572 -4.37 -4.05 -5.00
CA GLU A 572 -2.94 -3.85 -5.28
C GLU A 572 -2.07 -3.86 -4.01
N GLU A 573 -2.66 -4.11 -2.83
CA GLU A 573 -2.03 -4.22 -1.53
C GLU A 573 -2.21 -5.58 -0.80
N GLY A 574 -2.77 -6.62 -1.44
CA GLY A 574 -2.93 -7.93 -0.79
C GLY A 574 -2.85 -9.14 -1.74
N ASP A 575 -1.76 -9.91 -1.69
CA ASP A 575 -1.64 -11.27 -2.29
C ASP A 575 -2.42 -12.34 -1.49
N ASP A 576 -3.45 -11.94 -0.76
CA ASP A 576 -4.12 -12.76 0.23
C ASP A 576 -5.37 -13.38 -0.41
N ASP A 577 -5.43 -14.71 -0.49
CA ASP A 577 -6.63 -15.42 -0.95
C ASP A 577 -7.71 -15.27 0.15
N VAL A 578 -8.76 -14.49 -0.13
CA VAL A 578 -9.85 -14.19 0.84
C VAL A 578 -10.99 -15.18 0.69
N VAL A 579 -11.33 -15.87 1.77
CA VAL A 579 -12.46 -16.81 1.87
C VAL A 579 -13.48 -16.27 2.89
N CYS A 580 -14.62 -15.79 2.39
CA CYS A 580 -15.72 -15.33 3.24
C CYS A 580 -16.56 -16.51 3.74
N VAL A 581 -16.79 -16.57 5.05
CA VAL A 581 -17.70 -17.52 5.68
C VAL A 581 -18.94 -16.79 6.15
N SER A 582 -20.01 -16.87 5.36
CA SER A 582 -21.34 -16.48 5.79
C SER A 582 -22.09 -17.71 6.31
N PRO A 583 -22.97 -17.58 7.32
CA PRO A 583 -23.94 -18.63 7.60
C PRO A 583 -24.77 -18.91 6.33
N PRO A 584 -25.18 -20.16 6.07
CA PRO A 584 -26.03 -20.47 4.93
C PRO A 584 -27.37 -19.74 5.11
N VAL A 585 -27.66 -18.82 4.20
CA VAL A 585 -28.94 -18.12 4.13
C VAL A 585 -29.97 -19.09 3.56
N LYS A 586 -31.03 -19.40 4.30
CA LYS A 586 -32.17 -20.13 3.77
C LYS A 586 -33.22 -19.14 3.28
N LEU A 587 -33.43 -19.09 1.97
CA LEU A 587 -34.55 -18.37 1.38
C LEU A 587 -35.79 -19.27 1.41
N ARG A 588 -36.86 -18.80 2.05
CA ARG A 588 -38.17 -19.48 2.01
C ARG A 588 -39.22 -18.50 1.50
N ARG A 589 -40.06 -18.96 0.57
CA ARG A 589 -41.26 -18.22 0.18
C ARG A 589 -42.29 -18.40 1.29
N SER A 590 -42.85 -17.31 1.80
CA SER A 590 -43.93 -17.37 2.77
C SER A 590 -45.17 -17.94 2.08
N GLU A 591 -45.61 -19.15 2.46
CA GLU A 591 -46.91 -19.68 2.09
C GLU A 591 -47.99 -19.03 2.99
N GLY A 592 -48.27 -17.75 2.74
CA GLY A 592 -49.33 -17.01 3.40
C GLY A 592 -50.47 -16.75 2.42
N ASN A 593 -51.63 -17.38 2.66
CA ASN A 593 -52.91 -17.05 2.03
C ASN A 593 -53.30 -15.59 2.34
N SER A 594 -52.73 -14.64 1.61
CA SER A 594 -53.22 -13.26 1.60
C SER A 594 -53.62 -12.91 0.17
N SER A 595 -54.90 -12.66 -0.02
CA SER A 595 -55.50 -12.16 -1.25
C SER A 595 -55.00 -10.74 -1.49
N GLY A 596 -53.77 -10.61 -2.01
CA GLY A 596 -53.13 -9.32 -2.22
C GLY A 596 -51.66 -9.46 -2.63
N GLY A 597 -51.42 -9.97 -3.83
CA GLY A 597 -50.35 -9.54 -4.74
C GLY A 597 -48.85 -9.67 -4.40
N ASP A 598 -48.44 -9.78 -3.13
CA ASP A 598 -47.03 -9.62 -2.78
C ASP A 598 -46.39 -10.93 -2.31
N ASP A 599 -45.43 -11.41 -3.10
CA ASP A 599 -44.55 -12.52 -2.73
C ASP A 599 -43.56 -12.09 -1.64
N ILE A 600 -43.80 -12.54 -0.41
CA ILE A 600 -42.88 -12.33 0.71
C ILE A 600 -41.81 -13.43 0.72
N ILE A 601 -40.55 -13.02 0.53
CA ILE A 601 -39.37 -13.87 0.73
C ILE A 601 -38.85 -13.66 2.14
N VAL A 602 -38.75 -14.74 2.92
CA VAL A 602 -38.12 -14.76 4.24
C VAL A 602 -36.67 -15.22 4.10
N ILE A 603 -35.76 -14.46 4.70
CA ILE A 603 -34.31 -14.72 4.75
C ILE A 603 -33.99 -15.22 6.16
N ASP A 604 -33.75 -16.52 6.33
CA ASP A 604 -33.31 -17.16 7.58
C ASP A 604 -31.78 -17.28 7.66
#